data_AF-A0A165FUI7-F1
#
_entry.id   AF-A0A165FUI7-F1
#
_cell.length_a   1.000
_cell.length_b   1.000
_cell.length_c   1.000
_cell.angle_alpha   90.00
_cell.angle_beta   90.00
_cell.angle_gamma   90.00
#
_symmetry.space_group_name_H-M   'P 1'
#
loop_
_entity.id
_entity.type
_entity.pdbx_description
1 polymer ?
#
loop_
_entity_poly.entity_id
_entity_poly.type
_entity_poly.pdbx_seq_one_letter_code
_entity_poly.pdbx_strand_id
1 'polypeptide(L)'
;MAILEHVEVRIKLTSNDTYLPEYDTPNEHFKSSETTVEKYIEAQTDAKFEVEIRIDPKFRWHGAKALRIILRLDGGSLLSHSWYHDKKSLGELPFVRVINKMKFRQPNGFSKTNFSFSSIAIDESLDIGSAELAKTAAKMGLIQVQIIRLKELHYLGRAELGAPKKGSALTKGPKELLKDAHISHSVKLCNEVPSTPFGEWIHSPLSNIHGKPLTFNFRYRSRFCLDVLGILKMTPPPEIPQEPEDRPTIENSTQAPMTQEEMQAALTRLQAENEVLRKQVKKEETEIKAEPYNRRLPEIQPAEGGPMRKRRKVVDLTEDE
;
A
#
# COMPACT_ATOMS: atom_id res chain seq x y z
N MET A 1 -12.87 10.13 7.29
CA MET A 1 -12.27 9.88 8.61
C MET A 1 -12.92 8.63 9.21
N ALA A 2 -12.10 7.66 9.57
CA ALA A 2 -12.56 6.39 10.14
C ALA A 2 -12.43 6.43 11.66
N ILE A 3 -13.56 6.36 12.38
CA ILE A 3 -13.61 6.43 13.85
C ILE A 3 -14.31 5.19 14.41
N LEU A 4 -13.71 4.56 15.41
CA LEU A 4 -14.32 3.53 16.26
C LEU A 4 -13.92 3.75 17.72
N GLU A 5 -14.91 3.79 18.63
CA GLU A 5 -14.68 3.88 20.08
C GLU A 5 -13.69 4.98 20.52
N HIS A 6 -13.73 6.18 19.94
CA HIS A 6 -12.76 7.26 20.22
C HIS A 6 -11.33 7.01 19.70
N VAL A 7 -11.17 6.03 18.81
CA VAL A 7 -9.95 5.83 18.04
C VAL A 7 -10.19 6.23 16.60
N GLU A 8 -9.26 6.98 16.07
CA GLU A 8 -9.29 7.55 14.74
C GLU A 8 -8.05 7.08 13.98
N VAL A 9 -8.24 6.64 12.74
CA VAL A 9 -7.14 6.25 11.86
C VAL A 9 -7.24 7.05 10.58
N ARG A 10 -6.12 7.65 10.15
CA ARG A 10 -6.00 8.40 8.91
C ARG A 10 -4.78 7.96 8.11
N ILE A 11 -4.86 8.12 6.79
CA ILE A 11 -3.73 7.93 5.89
C ILE A 11 -3.28 9.30 5.40
N LYS A 12 -1.97 9.58 5.52
CA LYS A 12 -1.38 10.88 5.23
C LYS A 12 -0.27 10.74 4.19
N LEU A 13 -0.19 11.66 3.24
CA LEU A 13 0.89 11.72 2.26
C LEU A 13 2.10 12.45 2.86
N THR A 14 3.27 11.86 2.73
CA THR A 14 4.51 12.43 3.30
C THR A 14 5.03 13.61 2.49
N SER A 15 4.67 13.73 1.20
CA SER A 15 5.20 14.77 0.32
C SER A 15 4.69 16.18 0.63
N ASN A 16 3.46 16.29 1.12
CA ASN A 16 2.76 17.56 1.33
C ASN A 16 2.04 17.66 2.69
N ASP A 17 2.26 16.70 3.57
CA ASP A 17 1.63 16.65 4.89
C ASP A 17 0.08 16.65 4.87
N THR A 18 -0.52 16.17 3.79
CA THR A 18 -1.99 16.17 3.62
C THR A 18 -2.61 14.80 3.92
N TYR A 19 -3.78 14.80 4.57
CA TYR A 19 -4.56 13.59 4.75
C TYR A 19 -5.28 13.23 3.45
N LEU A 20 -5.24 11.95 3.08
CA LEU A 20 -5.99 11.46 1.94
C LEU A 20 -7.50 11.54 2.22
N PRO A 21 -8.31 12.00 1.26
CA PRO A 21 -9.76 11.98 1.39
C PRO A 21 -10.23 10.52 1.50
N GLU A 22 -11.15 10.29 2.44
CA GLU A 22 -11.73 8.98 2.70
C GLU A 22 -13.19 8.96 2.23
N TYR A 23 -13.54 7.90 1.52
CA TYR A 23 -14.86 7.72 0.93
C TYR A 23 -15.56 6.51 1.54
N ASP A 24 -16.87 6.61 1.68
CA ASP A 24 -17.73 5.52 2.16
C ASP A 24 -18.04 4.50 1.06
N THR A 25 -18.32 3.26 1.46
CA THR A 25 -18.81 2.22 0.56
C THR A 25 -20.25 2.53 0.13
N PRO A 26 -20.56 2.58 -1.18
CA PRO A 26 -21.94 2.76 -1.66
C PRO A 26 -22.80 1.52 -1.39
N ASN A 27 -22.20 0.35 -1.21
CA ASN A 27 -22.92 -0.88 -0.92
C ASN A 27 -23.27 -1.00 0.58
N GLU A 28 -24.57 -1.02 0.88
CA GLU A 28 -25.10 -1.27 2.23
C GLU A 28 -24.67 -2.63 2.83
N HIS A 29 -24.16 -3.55 2.01
CA HIS A 29 -23.69 -4.86 2.47
C HIS A 29 -22.42 -4.79 3.31
N PHE A 30 -21.62 -3.72 3.19
CA PHE A 30 -20.47 -3.45 4.07
C PHE A 30 -20.85 -2.43 5.15
N LYS A 31 -21.93 -2.72 5.90
CA LYS A 31 -22.23 -1.95 7.10
C LYS A 31 -21.05 -2.08 8.06
N SER A 32 -20.44 -0.94 8.38
CA SER A 32 -19.43 -0.86 9.43
C SER A 32 -19.99 -1.54 10.67
N SER A 33 -19.29 -2.55 11.19
CA SER A 33 -19.68 -3.19 12.44
C SER A 33 -19.19 -2.32 13.59
N GLU A 34 -19.67 -2.59 14.81
CA GLU A 34 -19.21 -1.89 16.03
C GLU A 34 -17.68 -1.93 16.20
N THR A 35 -17.00 -2.88 15.57
CA THR A 35 -15.56 -3.09 15.67
C THR A 35 -14.83 -2.95 14.34
N THR A 36 -15.52 -2.65 13.23
CA THR A 36 -14.90 -2.62 11.91
C THR A 36 -15.40 -1.44 11.09
N VAL A 37 -14.48 -0.60 10.61
CA VAL A 37 -14.76 0.45 9.65
C VAL A 37 -14.04 0.15 8.34
N GLU A 38 -14.75 0.31 7.23
CA GLU A 38 -14.21 0.22 5.89
C GLU A 38 -14.33 1.58 5.19
N LYS A 39 -13.24 2.01 4.56
CA LYS A 39 -13.16 3.26 3.79
C LYS A 39 -12.38 3.02 2.51
N TYR A 40 -12.62 3.86 1.52
CA TYR A 40 -11.82 3.94 0.31
C TYR A 40 -10.95 5.19 0.33
N ILE A 41 -9.76 5.10 -0.26
CA ILE A 41 -8.84 6.22 -0.45
C ILE A 41 -8.24 6.19 -1.85
N GLU A 42 -7.87 7.36 -2.35
CA GLU A 42 -7.18 7.49 -3.63
C GLU A 42 -5.68 7.22 -3.47
N ALA A 43 -5.16 6.26 -4.23
CA ALA A 43 -3.75 5.94 -4.31
C ALA A 43 -3.10 6.65 -5.51
N GLN A 44 -2.00 7.35 -5.24
CA GLN A 44 -1.18 8.01 -6.24
C GLN A 44 0.12 7.21 -6.41
N THR A 45 0.46 6.84 -7.65
CA THR A 45 1.69 6.07 -7.93
C THR A 45 2.92 6.80 -7.38
N ASP A 46 3.81 6.04 -6.74
CA ASP A 46 5.05 6.52 -6.09
C ASP A 46 4.86 7.46 -4.89
N ALA A 47 3.62 7.83 -4.55
CA ALA A 47 3.37 8.66 -3.39
C ALA A 47 3.69 7.90 -2.09
N LYS A 48 4.52 8.52 -1.26
CA LYS A 48 4.84 8.02 0.08
C LYS A 48 3.73 8.36 1.03
N PHE A 49 3.39 7.43 1.90
CA PHE A 49 2.32 7.62 2.88
C PHE A 49 2.72 7.13 4.26
N GLU A 50 1.97 7.60 5.25
CA GLU A 50 2.04 7.18 6.64
C GLU A 50 0.64 6.95 7.21
N VAL A 51 0.57 6.09 8.22
CA VAL A 51 -0.67 5.77 8.94
C VAL A 51 -0.64 6.48 10.27
N GLU A 52 -1.52 7.46 10.45
CA GLU A 52 -1.71 8.18 11.71
C GLU A 52 -2.85 7.55 12.49
N ILE A 53 -2.60 7.28 13.77
CA ILE A 53 -3.57 6.69 14.70
C ILE A 53 -3.68 7.64 15.87
N ARG A 54 -4.89 8.15 16.10
CA ARG A 54 -5.21 9.08 17.17
C ARG A 54 -6.18 8.41 18.14
N ILE A 55 -5.85 8.47 19.43
CA ILE A 55 -6.67 7.91 20.51
C ILE A 55 -7.07 9.08 21.39
N ASP A 56 -8.35 9.40 21.38
CA ASP A 56 -8.89 10.50 22.16
C ASP A 56 -8.89 10.13 23.67
N PRO A 57 -8.72 11.11 24.57
CA PRO A 57 -8.68 10.87 26.02
C PRO A 57 -9.92 10.14 26.57
N LYS A 58 -11.05 10.22 25.87
CA LYS A 58 -12.30 9.52 26.24
C LYS A 58 -12.29 8.03 25.90
N PHE A 59 -11.22 7.53 25.27
CA PHE A 59 -11.06 6.12 24.94
C PHE A 59 -11.20 5.25 26.19
N ARG A 60 -12.12 4.29 26.13
CA ARG A 60 -12.38 3.36 27.23
C ARG A 60 -11.43 2.18 27.13
N TRP A 61 -10.57 2.04 28.14
CA TRP A 61 -9.57 0.98 28.21
C TRP A 61 -10.15 -0.38 28.58
N HIS A 62 -11.32 -0.45 29.23
CA HIS A 62 -11.99 -1.69 29.62
C HIS A 62 -11.08 -2.67 30.40
N GLY A 63 -10.20 -2.13 31.25
CA GLY A 63 -9.24 -2.91 32.04
C GLY A 63 -7.96 -3.30 31.29
N ALA A 64 -7.81 -2.89 30.03
CA ALA A 64 -6.56 -3.07 29.29
C ALA A 64 -5.43 -2.21 29.86
N LYS A 65 -4.22 -2.78 29.91
CA LYS A 65 -2.99 -2.09 30.33
C LYS A 65 -2.22 -1.52 29.14
N ALA A 66 -2.51 -1.98 27.94
CA ALA A 66 -1.81 -1.61 26.73
C ALA A 66 -2.70 -1.81 25.50
N LEU A 67 -2.31 -1.17 24.39
CA LEU A 67 -2.85 -1.43 23.06
C LEU A 67 -1.77 -2.01 22.17
N ARG A 68 -2.16 -2.99 21.36
CA ARG A 68 -1.34 -3.50 20.26
C ARG A 68 -1.92 -3.00 18.95
N ILE A 69 -1.09 -2.34 18.16
CA ILE A 69 -1.43 -1.88 16.82
C ILE A 69 -0.78 -2.85 15.84
N ILE A 70 -1.59 -3.44 14.98
CA ILE A 70 -1.17 -4.35 13.92
C ILE A 70 -1.54 -3.70 12.59
N LEU A 71 -0.52 -3.30 11.83
CA LEU A 71 -0.68 -2.81 10.46
C LEU A 71 -0.42 -3.97 9.50
N ARG A 72 -1.38 -4.23 8.60
CA ARG A 72 -1.25 -5.16 7.48
C ARG A 72 -1.35 -4.41 6.16
N LEU A 73 -0.40 -4.65 5.27
CA LEU A 73 -0.37 -4.10 3.92
C LEU A 73 -0.50 -5.27 2.93
N ASP A 74 -1.49 -5.19 2.04
CA ASP A 74 -1.78 -6.21 1.01
C ASP A 74 -1.86 -7.65 1.54
N GLY A 75 -2.30 -7.79 2.80
CA GLY A 75 -2.42 -9.08 3.48
C GLY A 75 -1.11 -9.75 3.90
N GLY A 76 0.07 -9.21 3.55
CA GLY A 76 1.36 -9.87 3.74
C GLY A 76 2.31 -9.21 4.74
N SER A 77 2.39 -7.87 4.79
CA SER A 77 3.36 -7.19 5.66
C SER A 77 2.76 -6.87 7.02
N LEU A 78 3.28 -7.48 8.09
CA LEU A 78 2.83 -7.26 9.46
C LEU A 78 3.79 -6.31 10.19
N LEU A 79 3.31 -5.12 10.56
CA LEU A 79 3.98 -4.30 11.56
C LEU A 79 3.18 -4.35 12.86
N SER A 80 3.85 -4.74 13.94
CA SER A 80 3.26 -4.76 15.28
C SER A 80 3.92 -3.69 16.13
N HIS A 81 3.12 -2.80 16.70
CA HIS A 81 3.55 -1.89 17.74
C HIS A 81 2.74 -2.14 19.00
N SER A 82 3.31 -1.87 20.17
CA SER A 82 2.58 -1.91 21.42
C SER A 82 2.81 -0.65 22.21
N TRP A 83 1.78 -0.25 22.92
CA TRP A 83 1.77 1.00 23.65
C TRP A 83 1.13 0.80 25.01
N TYR A 84 1.74 1.41 26.02
CA TYR A 84 1.34 1.29 27.41
C TYR A 84 0.33 2.37 27.78
N HIS A 85 -0.69 1.95 28.54
CA HIS A 85 -1.50 2.85 29.31
C HIS A 85 -0.69 3.34 30.53
N ASP A 86 0.19 4.32 30.33
CA ASP A 86 0.72 5.07 31.46
C ASP A 86 -0.26 6.19 31.78
N LYS A 87 -0.97 6.05 32.93
CA LYS A 87 -1.92 7.04 33.43
C LYS A 87 -1.31 8.43 33.60
N LYS A 88 0.01 8.54 33.76
CA LYS A 88 0.70 9.84 33.83
C LYS A 88 0.91 10.49 32.47
N SER A 89 0.86 9.70 31.39
CA SER A 89 1.16 10.14 30.02
C SER A 89 -0.09 10.53 29.22
N LEU A 90 -1.25 9.96 29.55
CA LEU A 90 -2.55 10.36 29.01
C LEU A 90 -3.15 11.46 29.88
N GLY A 91 -2.64 12.68 29.73
CA GLY A 91 -3.36 13.86 30.20
C GLY A 91 -4.66 14.09 29.41
N GLU A 92 -5.12 15.33 29.37
CA GLU A 92 -6.30 15.73 28.59
C GLU A 92 -6.07 15.78 27.07
N LEU A 93 -4.86 15.45 26.61
CA LEU A 93 -4.49 15.53 25.20
C LEU A 93 -4.64 14.17 24.50
N PRO A 94 -5.11 14.17 23.24
CA PRO A 94 -5.19 12.98 22.44
C PRO A 94 -3.80 12.41 22.20
N PHE A 95 -3.69 11.08 22.29
CA PHE A 95 -2.48 10.38 21.92
C PHE A 95 -2.43 10.25 20.39
N VAL A 96 -1.31 10.59 19.77
CA VAL A 96 -1.11 10.47 18.31
C VAL A 96 0.11 9.60 18.04
N ARG A 97 -0.06 8.61 17.17
CA ARG A 97 0.99 7.71 16.70
C ARG A 97 1.04 7.69 15.18
N VAL A 98 2.22 7.95 14.64
CA VAL A 98 2.49 7.85 13.20
C VAL A 98 3.29 6.59 12.91
N ILE A 99 2.83 5.80 11.94
CA ILE A 99 3.52 4.63 11.41
C ILE A 99 3.87 4.92 9.96
N ASN A 100 5.14 5.26 9.72
CA ASN A 100 5.66 5.62 8.39
C ASN A 100 6.79 4.71 7.91
N LYS A 101 7.24 3.78 8.76
CA LYS A 101 8.39 2.93 8.50
C LYS A 101 8.17 1.50 8.98
N MET A 102 8.61 0.53 8.20
CA MET A 102 8.71 -0.87 8.61
C MET A 102 10.14 -1.26 8.92
N LYS A 103 10.35 -1.88 10.10
CA LYS A 103 11.65 -2.45 10.47
C LYS A 103 11.75 -3.89 10.03
N PHE A 104 12.90 -4.32 9.54
CA PHE A 104 13.18 -5.72 9.23
C PHE A 104 14.61 -6.11 9.62
N ARG A 105 14.82 -7.42 9.80
CA ARG A 105 16.13 -7.99 10.09
C ARG A 105 16.91 -8.20 8.78
N GLN A 106 18.06 -7.55 8.77
CA GLN A 106 19.27 -7.75 7.99
C GLN A 106 20.03 -9.06 8.15
N PRO A 107 20.71 -9.64 7.14
CA PRO A 107 21.94 -10.39 7.42
C PRO A 107 22.96 -9.53 8.22
N ASN A 108 23.04 -8.23 7.91
CA ASN A 108 24.03 -7.29 8.48
C ASN A 108 23.47 -6.37 9.58
N GLY A 109 22.27 -6.61 10.11
CA GLY A 109 21.70 -5.78 11.17
C GLY A 109 20.20 -5.61 11.10
N PHE A 110 19.71 -4.39 11.30
CA PHE A 110 18.32 -4.04 11.10
C PHE A 110 18.24 -2.86 10.16
N SER A 111 17.14 -2.76 9.44
CA SER A 111 16.87 -1.62 8.57
C SER A 111 15.41 -1.21 8.65
N LYS A 112 15.13 -0.02 8.16
CA LYS A 112 13.82 0.61 8.08
C LYS A 112 13.55 1.03 6.65
N THR A 113 12.34 0.77 6.15
CA THR A 113 11.84 1.26 4.86
C THR A 113 10.55 2.04 5.02
N ASN A 114 10.36 3.06 4.19
CA ASN A 114 9.12 3.82 4.09
C ASN A 114 8.09 3.07 3.23
N PHE A 115 6.82 3.47 3.35
CA PHE A 115 5.76 2.98 2.47
C PHE A 115 5.56 3.91 1.28
N SER A 116 5.24 3.33 0.13
CA SER A 116 4.77 4.07 -1.04
C SER A 116 3.81 3.22 -1.85
N PHE A 117 2.86 3.86 -2.52
CA PHE A 117 2.02 3.17 -3.49
C PHE A 117 2.82 2.88 -4.77
N SER A 118 2.47 1.78 -5.43
CA SER A 118 3.06 1.36 -6.71
C SER A 118 1.93 0.92 -7.63
N SER A 119 2.01 1.27 -8.91
CA SER A 119 1.14 0.65 -9.92
C SER A 119 1.44 -0.84 -10.02
N ILE A 120 0.41 -1.67 -10.19
CA ILE A 120 0.57 -3.10 -10.47
C ILE A 120 0.69 -3.28 -11.98
N ALA A 121 1.72 -4.00 -12.43
CA ALA A 121 1.84 -4.37 -13.82
C ALA A 121 0.92 -5.56 -14.13
N ILE A 122 0.28 -5.53 -15.30
CA ILE A 122 -0.50 -6.66 -15.79
C ILE A 122 0.47 -7.67 -16.38
N ASP A 123 0.36 -8.94 -15.97
CA ASP A 123 1.13 -10.04 -16.54
C ASP A 123 0.16 -11.13 -17.00
N GLU A 124 -0.01 -11.23 -18.32
CA GLU A 124 -0.91 -12.18 -18.97
C GLU A 124 -0.37 -13.63 -18.94
N SER A 125 0.88 -13.83 -18.51
CA SER A 125 1.48 -15.17 -18.38
C SER A 125 1.11 -15.90 -17.07
N LEU A 126 0.49 -15.20 -16.12
CA LEU A 126 0.12 -15.78 -14.82
C LEU A 126 -1.19 -16.57 -14.92
N ASP A 127 -1.16 -17.82 -14.48
CA ASP A 127 -2.34 -18.68 -14.42
C ASP A 127 -3.34 -18.21 -13.36
N ILE A 128 -4.56 -17.88 -13.82
CA ILE A 128 -5.67 -17.39 -13.00
C ILE A 128 -6.23 -18.48 -12.08
N GLY A 129 -6.01 -19.76 -12.39
CA GLY A 129 -6.59 -20.91 -11.67
C GLY A 129 -6.03 -21.17 -10.26
N SER A 130 -4.96 -20.47 -9.85
CA SER A 130 -4.38 -20.69 -8.53
C SER A 130 -5.23 -20.07 -7.41
N ALA A 131 -5.77 -20.92 -6.54
CA ALA A 131 -6.51 -20.50 -5.35
C ALA A 131 -5.69 -19.56 -4.43
N GLU A 132 -4.36 -19.65 -4.47
CA GLU A 132 -3.47 -18.75 -3.72
C GLU A 132 -3.43 -17.33 -4.31
N LEU A 133 -3.45 -17.22 -5.65
CA LEU A 133 -3.52 -15.94 -6.35
C LEU A 133 -4.84 -15.22 -6.03
N ALA A 134 -5.97 -15.93 -6.07
CA ALA A 134 -7.28 -15.37 -5.69
C ALA A 134 -7.30 -14.88 -4.23
N LYS A 135 -6.77 -15.68 -3.28
CA LYS A 135 -6.64 -15.29 -1.86
C LYS A 135 -5.73 -14.07 -1.66
N THR A 136 -4.68 -13.96 -2.47
CA THR A 136 -3.75 -12.83 -2.38
C THR A 136 -4.38 -11.57 -2.96
N ALA A 137 -4.99 -11.66 -4.15
CA ALA A 137 -5.68 -10.54 -4.79
C ALA A 137 -6.83 -9.98 -3.96
N ALA A 138 -7.59 -10.83 -3.25
CA ALA A 138 -8.64 -10.36 -2.34
C ALA A 138 -8.11 -9.45 -1.22
N LYS A 139 -6.83 -9.61 -0.84
CA LYS A 139 -6.16 -8.79 0.17
C LYS A 139 -5.35 -7.64 -0.43
N MET A 140 -5.16 -7.60 -1.74
CA MET A 140 -4.43 -6.53 -2.40
C MET A 140 -5.24 -5.24 -2.44
N GLY A 141 -4.53 -4.12 -2.40
CA GLY A 141 -5.17 -2.82 -2.36
C GLY A 141 -5.83 -2.57 -1.00
N LEU A 142 -5.32 -3.17 0.08
CA LEU A 142 -5.86 -3.03 1.43
C LEU A 142 -4.77 -2.62 2.42
N ILE A 143 -4.98 -1.51 3.10
CA ILE A 143 -4.27 -1.13 4.33
C ILE A 143 -5.21 -1.46 5.49
N GLN A 144 -4.86 -2.45 6.31
CA GLN A 144 -5.64 -2.85 7.47
C GLN A 144 -4.91 -2.48 8.75
N VAL A 145 -5.56 -1.73 9.62
CA VAL A 145 -5.07 -1.38 10.95
C VAL A 145 -5.95 -2.07 11.98
N GLN A 146 -5.37 -2.95 12.79
CA GLN A 146 -6.05 -3.57 13.92
C GLN A 146 -5.50 -3.04 15.23
N ILE A 147 -6.40 -2.67 16.14
CA ILE A 147 -6.05 -2.17 17.47
C ILE A 147 -6.66 -3.13 18.48
N ILE A 148 -5.78 -3.80 19.22
CA ILE A 148 -6.14 -4.88 20.15
C ILE A 148 -5.83 -4.43 21.56
N ARG A 149 -6.81 -4.59 22.46
CA ARG A 149 -6.65 -4.36 23.89
C ARG A 149 -5.85 -5.50 24.53
N LEU A 150 -4.82 -5.15 25.30
CA LEU A 150 -3.94 -6.10 25.98
C LEU A 150 -4.12 -6.08 27.49
N LYS A 151 -4.19 -7.26 28.11
CA LYS A 151 -4.26 -7.45 29.55
C LYS A 151 -2.87 -7.30 30.16
N GLU A 152 -1.88 -7.89 29.51
CA GLU A 152 -0.50 -7.93 29.95
C GLU A 152 0.45 -7.74 28.76
N LEU A 153 1.62 -7.17 29.07
CA LEU A 153 2.68 -6.87 28.12
C LEU A 153 4.01 -7.08 28.81
N HIS A 154 4.74 -8.13 28.42
CA HIS A 154 5.98 -8.56 29.05
C HIS A 154 7.15 -8.34 28.08
N TYR A 155 8.20 -7.65 28.54
CA TYR A 155 9.41 -7.43 27.74
C TYR A 155 10.28 -8.67 27.73
N LEU A 156 10.59 -9.22 26.56
CA LEU A 156 11.48 -10.38 26.44
C LEU A 156 12.95 -10.00 26.25
N GLY A 157 13.27 -8.70 26.10
CA GLY A 157 14.60 -8.29 25.68
C GLY A 157 14.71 -8.09 24.18
N ARG A 158 15.95 -8.06 23.69
CA ARG A 158 16.21 -8.01 22.25
C ARG A 158 16.04 -9.43 21.70
N ALA A 159 14.96 -9.67 20.99
CA ALA A 159 14.80 -10.93 20.30
C ALA A 159 15.68 -11.01 19.07
N GLU A 160 16.16 -12.22 18.83
CA GLU A 160 16.57 -12.66 17.51
C GLU A 160 15.33 -12.81 16.64
N LEU A 161 14.84 -11.70 16.07
CA LEU A 161 13.72 -11.76 15.15
C LEU A 161 14.02 -12.76 14.03
N GLY A 162 13.07 -13.65 13.75
CA GLY A 162 13.08 -14.38 12.48
C GLY A 162 13.17 -13.36 11.33
N ALA A 163 13.85 -13.72 10.25
CA ALA A 163 13.80 -12.93 9.03
C ALA A 163 12.32 -12.68 8.69
N PRO A 164 11.93 -11.45 8.29
CA PRO A 164 10.56 -11.22 7.86
C PRO A 164 10.22 -12.28 6.80
N LYS A 165 9.08 -12.95 6.95
CA LYS A 165 8.53 -13.67 5.81
C LYS A 165 8.37 -12.61 4.72
N LYS A 166 9.07 -12.75 3.59
CA LYS A 166 8.93 -11.84 2.45
C LYS A 166 7.44 -11.80 2.13
N GLY A 167 6.79 -10.69 2.48
CA GLY A 167 5.42 -10.47 2.08
C GLY A 167 5.41 -10.47 0.57
N SER A 168 4.57 -11.34 -0.02
CA SER A 168 4.33 -11.38 -1.46
C SER A 168 3.54 -10.14 -1.85
N ALA A 169 4.21 -8.98 -1.88
CA ALA A 169 3.67 -7.84 -2.59
C ALA A 169 3.76 -8.20 -4.08
N LEU A 170 2.62 -8.60 -4.65
CA LEU A 170 2.51 -8.83 -6.09
C LEU A 170 2.80 -7.52 -6.80
N THR A 171 3.95 -7.44 -7.45
CA THR A 171 4.28 -6.36 -8.40
C THR A 171 3.59 -6.58 -9.75
N LYS A 172 3.16 -7.82 -10.00
CA LYS A 172 2.49 -8.27 -11.20
C LYS A 172 1.28 -9.12 -10.87
N GLY A 173 0.20 -9.02 -11.63
CA GLY A 173 -0.98 -9.86 -11.45
C GLY A 173 -1.70 -10.16 -12.77
N PRO A 174 -2.49 -11.25 -12.83
CA PRO A 174 -3.27 -11.58 -14.02
C PRO A 174 -4.34 -10.53 -14.27
N LYS A 175 -4.53 -10.20 -15.55
CA LYS A 175 -5.41 -9.11 -16.03
C LYS A 175 -6.85 -9.24 -15.56
N GLU A 176 -7.40 -10.45 -15.61
CA GLU A 176 -8.79 -10.74 -15.27
C GLU A 176 -9.06 -10.44 -13.79
N LEU A 177 -8.21 -10.97 -12.90
CA LEU A 177 -8.32 -10.79 -11.46
C LEU A 177 -8.19 -9.32 -11.03
N LEU A 178 -7.28 -8.57 -11.67
CA LEU A 178 -7.08 -7.15 -11.37
C LEU A 178 -8.25 -6.29 -11.87
N LYS A 179 -8.84 -6.64 -13.01
CA LYS A 179 -10.00 -5.92 -13.57
C LYS A 179 -11.26 -6.15 -12.74
N ASP A 180 -11.56 -7.40 -12.41
CA ASP A 180 -12.80 -7.76 -11.69
C ASP A 180 -12.84 -7.17 -10.29
N ALA A 181 -11.69 -7.12 -9.59
CA ALA A 181 -11.57 -6.52 -8.27
C ALA A 181 -11.26 -5.01 -8.32
N HIS A 182 -11.16 -4.44 -9.51
CA HIS A 182 -10.74 -3.06 -9.79
C HIS A 182 -9.46 -2.68 -9.03
N ILE A 183 -8.45 -3.54 -8.97
CA ILE A 183 -7.21 -3.31 -8.23
C ILE A 183 -6.16 -2.73 -9.18
N SER A 184 -5.68 -1.51 -8.89
CA SER A 184 -4.68 -0.82 -9.72
C SER A 184 -3.33 -0.59 -9.03
N HIS A 185 -3.30 -0.63 -7.69
CA HIS A 185 -2.12 -0.29 -6.91
C HIS A 185 -1.80 -1.37 -5.87
N SER A 186 -0.51 -1.51 -5.55
CA SER A 186 0.03 -2.26 -4.42
C SER A 186 0.90 -1.35 -3.52
N VAL A 187 1.28 -1.82 -2.34
CA VAL A 187 2.27 -1.14 -1.50
C VAL A 187 3.67 -1.68 -1.78
N LYS A 188 4.60 -0.77 -2.05
CA LYS A 188 6.04 -1.08 -2.09
C LYS A 188 6.77 -0.44 -0.90
N LEU A 189 7.82 -1.11 -0.47
CA LEU A 189 8.76 -0.62 0.53
C LEU A 189 9.89 0.13 -0.17
N CYS A 190 10.16 1.38 0.22
CA CYS A 190 11.19 2.21 -0.39
C CYS A 190 12.16 2.80 0.63
N ASN A 191 13.35 3.21 0.15
CA ASN A 191 14.37 3.92 0.93
C ASN A 191 14.80 3.16 2.19
N GLU A 192 15.60 2.12 1.98
CA GLU A 192 16.14 1.34 3.07
C GLU A 192 17.24 2.10 3.81
N VAL A 193 17.08 2.22 5.13
CA VAL A 193 18.06 2.89 6.01
C VAL A 193 18.39 1.96 7.18
N PRO A 194 19.68 1.83 7.58
CA PRO A 194 20.06 1.11 8.78
C PRO A 194 19.27 1.55 10.03
N SER A 195 18.97 0.60 10.90
CA SER A 195 18.19 0.80 12.12
C SER A 195 18.84 0.09 13.30
N THR A 196 18.58 0.60 14.49
CA THR A 196 18.80 -0.15 15.72
C THR A 196 17.81 -1.32 15.83
N PRO A 197 18.20 -2.40 16.52
CA PRO A 197 17.28 -3.47 16.92
C PRO A 197 16.07 -2.91 17.68
N PHE A 198 14.97 -3.66 17.68
CA PHE A 198 13.85 -3.41 18.58
C PHE A 198 13.66 -4.61 19.49
N GLY A 199 13.13 -4.37 20.69
CA GLY A 199 12.87 -5.45 21.61
C GLY A 199 11.54 -6.15 21.30
N GLU A 200 11.48 -7.42 21.70
CA GLU A 200 10.28 -8.23 21.57
C GLU A 200 9.45 -8.14 22.85
N TRP A 201 8.15 -8.25 22.64
CA TRP A 201 7.17 -8.19 23.70
C TRP A 201 6.24 -9.39 23.55
N ILE A 202 5.96 -10.08 24.66
CA ILE A 202 4.83 -11.01 24.72
C ILE A 202 3.60 -10.21 25.09
N HIS A 203 2.52 -10.49 24.37
CA HIS A 203 1.23 -9.84 24.55
C HIS A 203 0.19 -10.88 24.95
N SER A 204 -0.65 -10.54 25.92
CA SER A 204 -1.85 -11.30 26.22
C SER A 204 -3.07 -10.44 25.91
N PRO A 205 -3.86 -10.72 24.85
CA PRO A 205 -5.09 -10.01 24.55
C PRO A 205 -6.10 -10.10 25.71
N LEU A 206 -7.03 -9.15 25.79
CA LEU A 206 -8.20 -9.30 26.66
C LEU A 206 -9.03 -10.51 26.22
N SER A 207 -9.50 -11.32 27.17
CA SER A 207 -10.31 -12.52 26.91
C SER A 207 -11.81 -12.25 26.81
N ASN A 208 -12.26 -11.03 27.12
CA ASN A 208 -13.67 -10.64 27.10
C ASN A 208 -14.09 -10.07 25.73
N ILE A 209 -15.36 -9.64 25.62
CA ILE A 209 -15.90 -9.05 24.39
C ILE A 209 -15.11 -7.82 23.90
N HIS A 210 -14.48 -7.07 24.80
CA HIS A 210 -13.68 -5.88 24.49
C HIS A 210 -12.27 -6.22 23.98
N GLY A 211 -11.87 -7.50 24.06
CA GLY A 211 -10.64 -8.00 23.44
C GLY A 211 -10.73 -8.16 21.92
N LYS A 212 -11.92 -8.04 21.33
CA LYS A 212 -12.10 -8.04 19.87
C LYS A 212 -11.32 -6.87 19.25
N PRO A 213 -10.54 -7.09 18.16
CA PRO A 213 -9.80 -6.02 17.51
C PRO A 213 -10.71 -4.95 16.91
N LEU A 214 -10.41 -3.68 17.15
CA LEU A 214 -10.94 -2.59 16.33
C LEU A 214 -10.19 -2.60 15.00
N THR A 215 -10.90 -2.79 13.90
CA THR A 215 -10.33 -2.98 12.57
C THR A 215 -10.70 -1.83 11.66
N PHE A 216 -9.71 -1.19 11.08
CA PHE A 216 -9.86 -0.13 10.09
C PHE A 216 -9.30 -0.64 8.77
N ASN A 217 -10.17 -0.79 7.77
CA ASN A 217 -9.84 -1.28 6.44
C ASN A 217 -9.88 -0.09 5.48
N PHE A 218 -8.73 0.29 4.92
CA PHE A 218 -8.64 1.28 3.86
C PHE A 218 -8.35 0.59 2.54
N ARG A 219 -9.36 0.54 1.67
CA ARG A 219 -9.21 0.06 0.29
C ARG A 219 -8.67 1.20 -0.56
N TYR A 220 -7.43 1.07 -1.00
CA TYR A 220 -6.78 2.09 -1.81
C TYR A 220 -6.81 1.72 -3.28
N ARG A 221 -7.16 2.68 -4.13
CA ARG A 221 -7.39 2.49 -5.58
C ARG A 221 -6.99 3.73 -6.35
N SER A 222 -6.68 3.59 -7.63
CA SER A 222 -6.53 4.76 -8.52
C SER A 222 -7.82 5.55 -8.60
N ARG A 223 -7.72 6.84 -8.93
CA ARG A 223 -8.87 7.70 -9.24
C ARG A 223 -9.87 7.03 -10.19
N PHE A 224 -9.37 6.56 -11.33
CA PHE A 224 -10.17 5.86 -12.33
C PHE A 224 -10.95 4.65 -11.77
N CYS A 225 -10.29 3.82 -10.94
CA CYS A 225 -10.98 2.68 -10.32
C CYS A 225 -12.05 3.12 -9.33
N LEU A 226 -11.82 4.20 -8.57
CA LEU A 226 -12.82 4.75 -7.66
C LEU A 226 -14.01 5.36 -8.42
N ASP A 227 -13.79 5.97 -9.60
CA ASP A 227 -14.84 6.47 -10.48
C ASP A 227 -15.68 5.31 -11.05
N VAL A 228 -15.04 4.25 -11.55
CA VAL A 228 -15.72 3.04 -12.06
C VAL A 228 -16.53 2.34 -10.97
N LEU A 229 -16.02 2.34 -9.73
CA LEU A 229 -16.73 1.80 -8.57
C LEU A 229 -17.87 2.72 -8.07
N GLY A 230 -18.05 3.91 -8.65
CA GLY A 230 -19.07 4.88 -8.23
C GLY A 230 -18.86 5.43 -6.81
N ILE A 231 -17.64 5.33 -6.26
CA ILE A 231 -17.31 5.80 -4.91
C ILE A 231 -17.07 7.30 -4.91
N LEU A 232 -16.46 7.79 -5.98
CA LEU A 232 -16.37 9.22 -6.21
C LEU A 232 -17.70 9.69 -6.74
N LYS A 233 -18.29 10.68 -6.07
CA LYS A 233 -19.46 11.37 -6.60
C LYS A 233 -19.06 11.92 -7.96
N MET A 234 -19.65 11.38 -9.02
CA MET A 234 -19.58 12.03 -10.31
C MET A 234 -20.19 13.41 -10.11
N THR A 235 -19.38 14.45 -10.26
CA THR A 235 -19.95 15.77 -10.52
C THR A 235 -20.83 15.57 -11.74
N PRO A 236 -22.15 15.82 -11.66
CA PRO A 236 -22.99 15.70 -12.84
C PRO A 236 -22.31 16.52 -13.94
N PRO A 237 -22.22 16.00 -15.18
CA PRO A 237 -21.70 16.78 -16.30
C PRO A 237 -22.35 18.17 -16.21
N PRO A 238 -21.57 19.27 -16.29
CA PRO A 238 -22.16 20.59 -16.28
C PRO A 238 -23.30 20.56 -17.28
N GLU A 239 -24.50 20.95 -16.87
CA GLU A 239 -25.65 21.06 -17.76
C GLU A 239 -25.17 21.89 -18.93
N ILE A 240 -24.86 21.22 -20.05
CA ILE A 240 -24.49 21.91 -21.28
C ILE A 240 -25.73 22.78 -21.52
N PRO A 241 -25.60 24.12 -21.48
CA PRO A 241 -26.74 24.98 -21.73
C PRO A 241 -27.35 24.45 -23.01
N GLN A 242 -28.59 23.97 -22.92
CA GLN A 242 -29.34 23.63 -24.11
C GLN A 242 -29.41 24.95 -24.86
N GLU A 243 -28.50 25.15 -25.83
CA GLU A 243 -28.65 26.22 -26.79
C GLU A 243 -30.08 26.05 -27.30
N PRO A 244 -30.91 27.10 -27.21
CA PRO A 244 -32.25 27.04 -27.75
C PRO A 244 -32.13 26.49 -29.15
N GLU A 245 -32.91 25.45 -29.46
CA GLU A 245 -32.98 24.88 -30.81
C GLU A 245 -33.61 25.90 -31.77
N ASP A 246 -32.94 27.02 -32.01
CA ASP A 246 -33.03 27.75 -33.26
C ASP A 246 -32.22 26.94 -34.27
N ARG A 247 -32.70 25.74 -34.59
CA ARG A 247 -32.33 25.06 -35.82
C ARG A 247 -33.00 25.84 -36.94
N PRO A 248 -32.29 26.66 -37.74
CA PRO A 248 -32.80 26.93 -39.07
C PRO A 248 -32.97 25.58 -39.76
N THR A 249 -34.15 25.34 -40.30
CA THR A 249 -34.41 24.25 -41.23
C THR A 249 -33.37 24.35 -42.35
N ILE A 250 -32.28 23.59 -42.26
CA ILE A 250 -31.33 23.45 -43.36
C ILE A 250 -32.01 22.53 -44.36
N GLU A 251 -32.76 23.15 -45.27
CA GLU A 251 -33.11 22.56 -46.53
C GLU A 251 -31.80 22.13 -47.23
N ASN A 252 -31.67 20.83 -47.45
CA ASN A 252 -30.94 20.24 -48.58
C ASN A 252 -29.52 20.80 -48.87
N SER A 253 -28.58 20.61 -47.95
CA SER A 253 -27.18 20.50 -48.36
C SER A 253 -26.91 19.05 -48.75
N THR A 254 -27.09 18.76 -50.03
CA THR A 254 -26.65 17.56 -50.73
C THR A 254 -25.16 17.31 -50.46
N GLN A 255 -24.86 16.54 -49.42
CA GLN A 255 -23.53 15.97 -49.25
C GLN A 255 -23.34 14.98 -50.39
N ALA A 256 -22.50 15.37 -51.35
CA ALA A 256 -22.06 14.45 -52.39
C ALA A 256 -21.51 13.18 -51.70
N PRO A 257 -21.91 11.98 -52.13
CA PRO A 257 -21.34 10.76 -51.59
C PRO A 257 -19.84 10.79 -51.89
N MET A 258 -19.04 10.88 -50.83
CA MET A 258 -17.59 10.68 -50.89
C MET A 258 -17.36 9.38 -51.65
N THR A 259 -16.74 9.47 -52.82
CA THR A 259 -16.59 8.33 -53.72
C THR A 259 -15.76 7.26 -53.01
N GLN A 260 -16.08 6.00 -53.27
CA GLN A 260 -15.43 4.85 -52.61
C GLN A 260 -13.89 4.88 -52.79
N GLU A 261 -13.40 5.53 -53.84
CA GLU A 261 -11.98 5.78 -54.11
C GLU A 261 -11.34 6.77 -53.13
N GLU A 262 -12.03 7.84 -52.73
CA GLU A 262 -11.49 8.80 -51.75
C GLU A 262 -11.35 8.18 -50.36
N MET A 263 -12.28 7.29 -50.00
CA MET A 263 -12.20 6.53 -48.75
C MET A 263 -11.03 5.53 -48.77
N GLN A 264 -10.75 4.88 -49.90
CA GLN A 264 -9.60 3.99 -50.05
C GLN A 264 -8.26 4.75 -50.06
N ALA A 265 -8.22 5.95 -50.65
CA ALA A 265 -7.06 6.83 -50.64
C ALA A 265 -6.73 7.35 -49.23
N ALA A 266 -7.76 7.64 -48.42
CA ALA A 266 -7.58 8.05 -47.02
C ALA A 266 -7.02 6.91 -46.16
N LEU A 267 -7.51 5.68 -46.35
CA LEU A 267 -7.02 4.50 -45.65
C LEU A 267 -5.57 4.15 -46.00
N THR A 268 -5.18 4.26 -47.28
CA THR A 268 -3.80 4.02 -47.70
C THR A 268 -2.85 5.10 -47.18
N ARG A 269 -3.27 6.37 -47.10
CA ARG A 269 -2.47 7.42 -46.43
C ARG A 269 -2.22 7.13 -44.96
N LEU A 270 -3.25 6.71 -44.22
CA LEU A 270 -3.12 6.36 -42.79
C LEU A 270 -2.21 5.14 -42.57
N GLN A 271 -2.22 4.17 -43.48
CA GLN A 271 -1.34 3.01 -43.40
C GLN A 271 0.12 3.38 -43.68
N ALA A 272 0.38 4.24 -44.67
CA ALA A 272 1.73 4.70 -44.99
C ALA A 272 2.36 5.52 -43.84
N GLU A 273 1.59 6.42 -43.22
CA GLU A 273 2.05 7.18 -42.05
C GLU A 273 2.41 6.29 -40.86
N ASN A 274 1.58 5.27 -40.59
CA ASN A 274 1.85 4.30 -39.53
C ASN A 274 3.11 3.46 -39.78
N GLU A 275 3.43 3.14 -41.04
CA GLU A 275 4.64 2.39 -41.38
C GLU A 275 5.91 3.23 -41.19
N VAL A 276 5.85 4.54 -41.51
CA VAL A 276 6.95 5.48 -41.27
C VAL A 276 7.23 5.63 -39.77
N LEU A 277 6.18 5.79 -38.95
CA LEU A 277 6.32 5.86 -37.50
C LEU A 277 6.93 4.57 -36.91
N ARG A 278 6.52 3.40 -37.39
CA ARG A 278 7.10 2.11 -36.95
C ARG A 278 8.58 1.97 -37.31
N LYS A 279 9.03 2.52 -38.45
CA LYS A 279 10.45 2.49 -38.85
C LYS A 279 11.30 3.47 -38.03
N GLN A 280 10.76 4.62 -37.61
CA GLN A 280 11.46 5.57 -36.75
C GLN A 280 11.71 5.00 -35.35
N VAL A 281 10.71 4.36 -34.74
CA VAL A 281 10.83 3.73 -33.40
C VAL A 281 11.90 2.63 -33.37
N LYS A 282 11.99 1.80 -34.43
CA LYS A 282 13.02 0.74 -34.50
C LYS A 282 14.45 1.27 -34.65
N LYS A 283 14.65 2.49 -35.17
CA LYS A 283 15.98 3.05 -35.40
C LYS A 283 16.59 3.60 -34.11
N GLU A 284 15.76 4.19 -33.24
CA GLU A 284 16.19 4.67 -31.91
C GLU A 284 16.53 3.51 -30.96
N GLU A 285 15.83 2.38 -31.06
CA GLU A 285 16.05 1.22 -30.17
C GLU A 285 17.40 0.51 -30.43
N THR A 286 17.95 0.63 -31.64
CA THR A 286 19.28 0.10 -31.97
C THR A 286 20.43 1.01 -31.54
N GLU A 287 20.20 2.31 -31.40
CA GLU A 287 21.24 3.28 -31.04
C GLU A 287 21.56 3.24 -29.52
N ILE A 288 20.58 2.87 -28.69
CA ILE A 288 20.74 2.76 -27.23
C ILE A 288 21.55 1.51 -26.81
N LYS A 289 21.66 0.49 -27.67
CA LYS A 289 22.39 -0.77 -27.35
C LYS A 289 23.87 -0.76 -27.74
N ALA A 290 24.41 0.36 -28.23
CA ALA A 290 25.77 0.44 -28.76
C ALA A 290 26.79 1.16 -27.86
N GLU A 291 26.50 1.43 -26.57
CA GLU A 291 27.54 1.84 -25.62
C GLU A 291 28.17 0.62 -24.90
N PRO A 292 29.44 0.28 -25.18
CA PRO A 292 30.15 -0.75 -24.45
C PRO A 292 30.48 -0.23 -23.04
N TYR A 293 29.72 -0.69 -22.05
CA TYR A 293 29.94 -0.40 -20.64
C TYR A 293 31.20 -1.09 -20.12
N ASN A 294 32.36 -0.53 -20.44
CA ASN A 294 33.66 -0.97 -19.97
C ASN A 294 33.97 -0.29 -18.63
N ARG A 295 33.16 -0.57 -17.59
CA ARG A 295 33.42 -0.10 -16.23
C ARG A 295 34.21 -1.17 -15.48
N ARG A 296 35.53 -1.01 -15.45
CA ARG A 296 36.42 -1.72 -14.53
C ARG A 296 35.90 -1.53 -13.10
N LEU A 297 35.52 -2.63 -12.46
CA LEU A 297 35.24 -2.67 -11.03
C LEU A 297 36.54 -2.36 -10.28
N PRO A 298 36.52 -1.45 -9.29
CA PRO A 298 37.67 -1.27 -8.42
C PRO A 298 37.88 -2.55 -7.60
N GLU A 299 39.12 -3.03 -7.65
CA GLU A 299 39.60 -4.17 -6.89
C GLU A 299 39.52 -3.85 -5.39
N ILE A 300 38.64 -4.55 -4.67
CA ILE A 300 38.42 -4.35 -3.23
C ILE A 300 39.58 -5.01 -2.49
N GLN A 301 40.47 -4.20 -1.92
CA GLN A 301 41.50 -4.69 -1.02
C GLN A 301 40.85 -5.17 0.30
N PRO A 302 41.27 -6.34 0.82
CA PRO A 302 40.76 -6.86 2.08
C PRO A 302 41.21 -5.96 3.24
N ALA A 303 40.25 -5.45 4.01
CA ALA A 303 40.51 -4.71 5.24
C ALA A 303 41.07 -5.67 6.31
N GLU A 304 42.38 -5.60 6.54
CA GLU A 304 43.03 -6.21 7.69
C GLU A 304 42.65 -5.44 8.97
N GLY A 305 42.25 -6.17 10.02
CA GLY A 305 42.17 -5.61 11.38
C GLY A 305 40.76 -5.45 11.97
N GLY A 306 40.01 -6.55 12.08
CA GLY A 306 38.85 -6.63 12.98
C GLY A 306 39.23 -7.17 14.37
N PRO A 307 38.76 -6.58 15.49
CA PRO A 307 39.11 -7.01 16.84
C PRO A 307 38.58 -8.41 17.15
N MET A 308 39.47 -9.31 17.57
CA MET A 308 39.15 -10.66 18.04
C MET A 308 38.08 -10.62 19.13
N ARG A 309 36.92 -11.22 18.84
CA ARG A 309 35.89 -11.52 19.85
C ARG A 309 36.48 -12.47 20.89
N LYS A 310 36.63 -11.99 22.13
CA LYS A 310 36.98 -12.83 23.29
C LYS A 310 35.96 -13.97 23.42
N ARG A 311 36.44 -15.21 23.27
CA ARG A 311 35.68 -16.42 23.57
C ARG A 311 35.24 -16.39 25.02
N ARG A 312 33.93 -16.52 25.27
CA ARG A 312 33.39 -16.76 26.62
C ARG A 312 33.86 -18.15 27.06
N LYS A 313 34.53 -18.22 28.21
CA LYS A 313 34.80 -19.50 28.90
C LYS A 313 33.45 -20.08 29.31
N VAL A 314 33.17 -21.28 28.82
CA VAL A 314 32.11 -22.14 29.35
C VAL A 314 32.63 -22.63 30.70
N VAL A 315 31.88 -22.35 31.76
CA VAL A 315 32.12 -22.92 33.09
C VAL A 315 31.26 -24.18 33.14
N ASP A 316 31.92 -25.34 33.21
CA ASP A 316 31.25 -26.60 33.51
C ASP A 316 30.83 -26.58 34.98
N LEU A 317 29.55 -26.87 35.23
CA LEU A 317 28.95 -26.94 36.57
C LEU A 317 28.47 -28.37 36.87
N THR A 318 29.28 -29.36 36.50
CA THR A 318 29.08 -30.74 36.93
C THR A 318 30.20 -31.12 37.86
N GLU A 319 30.04 -30.77 39.12
CA GLU A 319 30.61 -31.45 40.29
C GLU A 319 30.05 -30.71 41.50
N ASP A 320 28.99 -31.26 42.10
CA ASP A 320 28.70 -31.18 43.52
C ASP A 320 27.65 -32.27 43.83
N GLU A 321 28.17 -33.32 44.46
CA GLU A 321 27.63 -34.40 45.30
C GLU A 321 26.12 -34.73 45.34
#